data_AF-A0AAT9J181-F1
#
_entry.id   AF-A0AAT9J181-F1
#
_cell.length_a   1.000
_cell.length_b   1.000
_cell.length_c   1.000
_cell.angle_alpha   90.00
_cell.angle_beta   90.00
_cell.angle_gamma   90.00
#
_symmetry.space_group_name_H-M   'P 1'
#
loop_
_entity.id
_entity.type
_entity.pdbx_description
1 polymer ?
#
loop_
_entity_poly.entity_id
_entity_poly.type
_entity_poly.pdbx_seq_one_letter_code
_entity_poly.pdbx_strand_id
1 'polypeptide(L)' 'MTDIKLPRLPDRTPIKLTITVGADLSQALKDYADLYRVQYGVQESVTDLIPFMLEAFLQSDKGFSRTVRKS' A
#
# COMPACT_ATOMS: atom_id res chain seq x y z
N MET A 1 20.32 -3.91 3.51
CA MET A 1 19.47 -2.71 3.36
C MET A 1 18.17 -3.18 2.73
N THR A 2 17.08 -3.21 3.51
CA THR A 2 15.78 -3.75 3.07
C THR A 2 15.05 -2.67 2.29
N ASP A 3 14.92 -2.90 0.98
CA ASP A 3 14.28 -1.96 0.07
C ASP A 3 12.75 -2.08 0.14
N ILE A 4 12.06 -0.94 0.27
CA ILE A 4 10.61 -0.88 0.36
C ILE A 4 10.04 -1.06 -1.05
N LYS A 5 9.06 -1.96 -1.21
CA LYS A 5 8.50 -2.33 -2.52
C LYS A 5 7.61 -1.26 -3.17
N LEU A 6 7.37 -0.13 -2.52
CA LEU A 6 6.39 0.86 -2.95
C LEU A 6 7.07 2.07 -3.63
N PRO A 7 6.85 2.29 -4.94
CA PRO A 7 7.33 3.46 -5.65
C PRO A 7 6.47 4.71 -5.34
N ARG A 8 6.99 5.90 -5.69
CA ARG A 8 6.36 7.21 -5.43
C ARG A 8 4.95 7.32 -6.05
N LEU A 9 4.02 7.95 -5.33
CA LEU A 9 2.58 7.91 -5.57
C LEU A 9 2.13 8.86 -6.72
N PRO A 10 1.36 8.39 -7.72
CA PRO A 10 0.68 9.26 -8.70
C PRO A 10 -0.66 9.84 -8.20
N ASP A 11 -1.09 10.93 -8.82
CA ASP A 11 -2.36 11.64 -8.53
C ASP A 11 -3.58 10.85 -9.06
N ARG A 12 -4.62 10.64 -8.22
CA ARG A 12 -5.79 9.79 -8.55
C ARG A 12 -7.07 10.26 -7.84
N THR A 13 -8.24 10.04 -8.46
CA THR A 13 -9.56 10.31 -7.87
C THR A 13 -9.92 9.24 -6.81
N PRO A 14 -9.99 9.57 -5.52
CA PRO A 14 -10.19 8.57 -4.46
C PRO A 14 -11.66 8.18 -4.30
N ILE A 15 -11.93 6.89 -4.14
CA ILE A 15 -13.23 6.37 -3.67
C ILE A 15 -13.09 6.03 -2.19
N LYS A 16 -13.97 6.58 -1.34
CA LYS A 16 -13.92 6.34 0.11
C LYS A 16 -14.36 4.90 0.42
N LEU A 17 -13.44 4.12 0.99
CA LEU A 17 -13.71 2.79 1.53
C LEU A 17 -13.47 2.80 3.04
N THR A 18 -14.46 2.41 3.84
CA THR A 18 -14.29 2.23 5.29
C THR A 18 -13.95 0.77 5.56
N ILE A 19 -12.80 0.50 6.16
CA ILE A 19 -12.37 -0.85 6.54
C ILE A 19 -12.07 -0.92 8.04
N THR A 20 -12.34 -2.08 8.63
CA THR A 20 -11.90 -2.41 9.99
C THR A 20 -10.69 -3.32 9.91
N VAL A 21 -9.58 -2.94 10.55
CA VAL A 21 -8.37 -3.74 10.62
C VAL A 21 -8.10 -4.18 12.06
N GLY A 22 -7.50 -5.35 12.23
CA GLY A 22 -7.04 -5.81 13.54
C GLY A 22 -5.91 -4.95 14.10
N ALA A 23 -5.67 -5.04 15.41
CA ALA A 23 -4.65 -4.25 16.10
C ALA A 23 -3.24 -4.51 15.55
N ASP A 24 -2.88 -5.77 15.29
CA ASP A 24 -1.56 -6.14 14.76
C ASP A 24 -1.31 -5.53 13.37
N LEU A 25 -2.31 -5.57 12.49
CA LEU A 25 -2.21 -4.96 11.17
C LEU A 25 -2.11 -3.44 11.27
N SER A 26 -2.86 -2.81 12.18
CA SER A 26 -2.76 -1.37 12.42
C SER A 26 -1.36 -0.96 12.85
N GLN A 27 -0.72 -1.75 13.73
CA GLN A 27 0.65 -1.48 14.16
C GLN A 27 1.65 -1.66 13.01
N ALA A 28 1.56 -2.78 12.28
CA ALA A 28 2.44 -3.05 11.15
C ALA A 28 2.36 -1.95 10.06
N LEU A 29 1.17 -1.41 9.81
CA LEU A 29 0.97 -0.31 8.86
C LEU A 29 1.64 1.00 9.33
N LYS A 30 1.60 1.29 10.64
CA LYS A 30 2.30 2.47 11.20
C LYS A 30 3.82 2.30 11.08
N ASP A 31 4.33 1.14 11.46
CA ASP A 31 5.76 0.84 11.36
C ASP A 31 6.25 0.96 9.91
N TYR A 32 5.42 0.52 8.95
CA TYR A 32 5.72 0.68 7.53
C TYR A 32 5.74 2.15 7.09
N ALA A 33 4.82 2.99 7.57
CA ALA A 33 4.80 4.42 7.26
C ALA A 33 6.05 5.12 7.81
N ASP A 34 6.53 4.74 9.00
CA ASP A 34 7.78 5.24 9.56
C ASP A 34 8.99 4.84 8.70
N LEU A 35 9.04 3.60 8.23
CA LEU A 35 10.08 3.14 7.30
C LEU A 35 10.04 3.88 5.96
N TYR A 36 8.85 4.12 5.42
CA TYR A 36 8.67 4.88 4.18
C TYR A 36 9.20 6.30 4.32
N ARG A 37 8.93 6.95 5.45
CA ARG A 37 9.47 8.26 5.79
C ARG A 37 10.99 8.25 5.88
N VAL A 38 11.58 7.25 6.52
CA VAL A 38 13.04 7.11 6.62
C VAL A 38 13.68 6.94 5.25
N GLN A 39 13.07 6.17 4.36
CA GLN A 39 13.57 5.92 3.00
C GLN A 39 13.48 7.15 2.09
N TYR A 40 12.31 7.78 2.03
CA TYR A 40 12.03 8.83 1.03
C TYR A 40 12.07 10.25 1.59
N GLY A 41 12.20 10.41 2.91
CA GLY A 41 12.14 11.71 3.59
C GLY A 41 10.74 12.33 3.61
N VAL A 42 9.72 11.63 3.07
CA VAL A 42 8.34 12.12 2.96
C VAL A 42 7.49 11.45 4.03
N GLN A 43 6.83 12.26 4.85
CA GLN A 43 5.85 11.76 5.81
C GLN A 43 4.50 11.66 5.12
N GLU A 44 4.07 10.42 4.85
CA GLU A 44 2.73 10.12 4.34
C GLU A 44 1.92 9.38 5.39
N SER A 45 0.60 9.60 5.39
CA SER A 45 -0.26 8.90 6.34
C SER A 45 -0.45 7.45 5.90
N VAL A 46 -0.72 6.57 6.87
CA VAL A 46 -1.08 5.17 6.57
C VAL A 46 -2.26 5.10 5.60
N THR A 47 -3.23 6.01 5.73
CA THR A 47 -4.40 6.10 4.85
C THR A 47 -4.05 6.46 3.40
N ASP A 48 -2.99 7.23 3.18
CA ASP A 48 -2.51 7.56 1.84
C ASP A 48 -1.70 6.41 1.24
N LEU A 49 -0.96 5.66 2.07
CA LEU A 49 -0.14 4.54 1.63
C LEU A 49 -0.96 3.27 1.33
N ILE A 50 -2.03 3.00 2.09
CA ILE A 50 -2.84 1.77 1.97
C ILE A 50 -3.29 1.51 0.51
N PRO A 51 -3.91 2.47 -0.21
CA PRO A 51 -4.33 2.25 -1.59
C PRO A 51 -3.21 1.73 -2.50
N PHE A 52 -2.01 2.30 -2.37
CA PHE A 52 -0.87 1.91 -3.19
C PHE A 52 -0.25 0.59 -2.75
N MET A 53 -0.24 0.29 -1.44
CA MET A 53 0.14 -1.04 -0.95
C MET A 53 -0.78 -2.12 -1.51
N LEU A 54 -2.10 -1.86 -1.54
CA LEU A 54 -3.10 -2.77 -2.09
C LEU A 54 -2.93 -2.94 -3.60
N GLU A 55 -2.68 -1.86 -4.35
CA GLU A 55 -2.39 -1.95 -5.78
C GLU A 55 -1.12 -2.76 -6.06
N ALA A 56 -0.02 -2.46 -5.37
CA ALA A 56 1.23 -3.18 -5.53
C ALA A 56 1.07 -4.67 -5.19
N PHE A 57 0.26 -4.99 -4.18
CA PHE A 57 -0.11 -6.35 -3.84
C PHE A 57 -0.89 -7.03 -4.96
N LEU A 58 -1.96 -6.42 -5.46
CA LEU A 58 -2.79 -6.96 -6.56
C LEU A 58 -1.98 -7.15 -7.86
N GLN A 59 -1.08 -6.22 -8.17
CA GLN A 59 -0.18 -6.32 -9.32
C GLN A 59 0.86 -7.44 -9.16
N SER A 60 1.33 -7.67 -7.93
CA SER A 60 2.29 -8.73 -7.61
C SER A 60 1.65 -10.12 -7.60
N ASP A 61 0.34 -10.20 -7.39
CA ASP A 61 -0.42 -11.45 -7.44
C ASP A 61 -0.66 -11.90 -8.89
N LYS A 62 0.23 -12.81 -9.34
CA LYS A 62 0.15 -13.42 -10.67
C LYS A 62 -1.10 -14.29 -10.86
N GLY A 63 -1.62 -14.88 -9.78
CA GLY A 63 -2.85 -15.67 -9.79
C GLY A 63 -4.07 -14.80 -10.06
N PHE A 64 -4.15 -13.66 -9.37
CA PHE A 64 -5.15 -12.63 -9.60
C PHE A 64 -5.07 -12.05 -11.02
N SER A 65 -3.86 -11.62 -11.44
CA SER A 65 -3.62 -11.02 -12.75
C SER A 65 -4.05 -11.93 -13.93
N ARG A 66 -3.92 -13.26 -13.77
CA ARG A 66 -4.31 -14.23 -14.80
C ARG A 66 -5.83 -14.41 -14.92
N THR A 67 -6.56 -14.19 -13.83
CA THR A 67 -8.02 -14.31 -13.78
C THR A 67 -8.69 -13.04 -14.29
N VAL A 68 -8.23 -11.86 -13.88
CA VAL A 68 -8.79 -10.57 -14.32
C VAL A 68 -8.61 -10.34 -15.82
N ARG A 69 -7.49 -10.76 -16.42
CA ARG A 69 -7.30 -10.67 -17.89
C ARG A 69 -8.20 -11.59 -18.73
N LYS A 70 -8.90 -12.51 -18.09
CA LYS A 70 -9.79 -13.49 -18.75
C LYS A 70 -11.27 -13.18 -18.59
N SER A 71 -11.64 -12.10 -17.88
CA SER A 71 -13.03 -11.69 -17.67
C SER A 71 -13.40 -10.49 -18.53
#